data_AF-C7JID2-F1
#
_entry.id   AF-C7JID2-F1
#
_cell.length_a   1.000
_cell.length_b   1.000
_cell.length_c   1.000
_cell.angle_alpha   90.00
_cell.angle_beta   90.00
_cell.angle_gamma   90.00
#
_symmetry.space_group_name_H-M   'P 1'
#
loop_
_entity.id
_entity.type
_entity.pdbx_description
1 polymer ?
#
loop_
_entity_poly.entity_id
_entity_poly.type
_entity_poly.pdbx_seq_one_letter_code
_entity_poly.pdbx_strand_id
1 'polypeptide(L)'
;MQTECSAGAYEFPASCGRRVVARFDGGRMSSDGGVILVKQADDILGLSRRFAACFRDKRHPGFVEYRVEDLVRQRIMGLALGYEDLNDHDALRHDLIFGLASGRLSGGRANCAALAGKAVPWARWPATLCPC
;
A
#
# COMPACT_ATOMS: atom_id res chain seq x y z
N MET A 1 12.87 32.75 -22.63
CA MET A 1 12.28 32.26 -21.36
C MET A 1 12.99 30.96 -21.05
N GLN A 2 13.90 30.95 -20.07
CA GLN A 2 14.58 29.73 -19.63
C GLN A 2 13.67 29.05 -18.62
N THR A 3 13.20 27.85 -18.94
CA THR A 3 12.54 27.00 -17.95
C THR A 3 13.61 26.43 -17.06
N GLU A 4 13.56 26.72 -15.76
CA GLU A 4 14.39 26.01 -14.79
C GLU A 4 14.15 24.50 -14.99
N CYS A 5 15.23 23.74 -15.23
CA CYS A 5 15.13 22.29 -15.32
C CYS A 5 14.56 21.77 -14.00
N SER A 6 13.49 20.99 -14.05
CA SER A 6 13.01 20.21 -12.92
C SER A 6 14.17 19.39 -12.34
N ALA A 7 14.25 19.32 -11.01
CA ALA A 7 15.32 18.58 -10.36
C ALA A 7 15.36 17.14 -10.89
N GLY A 8 16.54 16.63 -11.25
CA GLY A 8 16.68 15.31 -11.87
C GLY A 8 16.26 14.15 -10.95
N ALA A 9 16.22 14.39 -9.64
CA ALA A 9 15.74 13.45 -8.65
C ALA A 9 15.15 14.15 -7.41
N TYR A 10 14.23 13.46 -6.73
CA TYR A 10 13.73 13.83 -5.40
C TYR A 10 13.86 12.66 -4.44
N GLU A 11 14.41 12.92 -3.24
CA GLU A 11 14.53 11.92 -2.19
C GLU A 11 13.32 11.96 -1.25
N PHE A 12 12.83 10.78 -0.88
CA PHE A 12 11.78 10.59 0.10
C PHE A 12 12.34 9.85 1.31
N PRO A 13 11.70 9.96 2.50
CA PRO A 13 12.05 9.16 3.66
C PRO A 13 12.13 7.68 3.30
N ALA A 14 13.12 7.00 3.88
CA ALA A 14 13.28 5.57 3.69
C ALA A 14 12.02 4.81 4.14
N SER A 15 11.68 3.75 3.43
CA SER A 15 10.52 2.91 3.73
C SER A 15 10.92 1.45 3.61
N CYS A 16 10.44 0.61 4.53
CA CYS A 16 10.75 -0.84 4.55
C CYS A 16 12.26 -1.14 4.48
N GLY A 17 13.09 -0.32 5.14
CA GLY A 17 14.55 -0.44 5.13
C GLY A 17 15.22 -0.08 3.80
N ARG A 18 14.51 0.54 2.85
CA ARG A 18 15.02 0.89 1.52
C ARG A 18 14.95 2.39 1.28
N ARG A 19 15.95 2.93 0.58
CA ARG A 19 15.95 4.32 0.10
C ARG A 19 14.90 4.49 -1.00
N VAL A 20 14.15 5.59 -0.97
CA VAL A 20 13.13 5.92 -1.96
C VAL A 20 13.55 7.19 -2.69
N VAL A 21 13.72 7.09 -4.01
CA VAL A 21 14.15 8.20 -4.86
C VAL A 21 13.28 8.21 -6.11
N ALA A 22 12.62 9.34 -6.39
CA ALA A 22 12.00 9.59 -7.68
C ALA A 22 13.07 10.14 -8.63
N ARG A 23 13.18 9.54 -9.82
CA ARG A 23 14.09 9.98 -10.89
C ARG A 23 13.27 10.18 -12.16
N PHE A 24 13.66 11.15 -12.98
CA PHE A 24 13.00 11.46 -14.27
C PHE A 24 13.84 11.03 -15.48
N ASP A 25 14.56 9.92 -15.34
CA ASP A 25 15.44 9.37 -16.38
C ASP A 25 14.79 8.24 -17.20
N GLY A 26 13.47 8.02 -17.03
CA GLY A 26 12.70 7.09 -17.87
C GLY A 26 12.88 5.60 -17.56
N GLY A 27 13.34 5.24 -16.35
CA GLY A 27 13.44 3.85 -15.89
C GLY A 27 12.08 3.16 -15.69
N ARG A 28 11.92 2.39 -14.59
CA ARG A 28 10.60 1.82 -14.26
C ARG A 28 9.66 2.95 -13.84
N MET A 29 8.68 3.24 -14.70
CA MET A 29 7.68 4.29 -14.48
C MET A 29 6.40 3.71 -13.86
N SER A 30 5.68 4.55 -13.13
CA SER A 30 4.34 4.27 -12.60
C SER A 30 3.52 5.55 -12.64
N SER A 31 2.25 5.45 -13.04
CA SER A 31 1.26 6.53 -12.95
C SER A 31 0.93 6.90 -11.51
N ASP A 32 1.20 6.00 -10.57
CA ASP A 32 0.70 6.08 -9.20
C ASP A 32 1.74 6.70 -8.26
N GLY A 33 2.86 7.21 -8.78
CA GLY A 33 3.97 7.75 -7.99
C GLY A 33 3.55 8.85 -7.00
N GLY A 34 2.47 9.58 -7.30
CA GLY A 34 1.90 10.60 -6.41
C GLY A 34 1.45 10.07 -5.05
N VAL A 35 1.13 8.77 -4.94
CA VAL A 35 0.70 8.14 -3.67
C VAL A 35 1.77 8.23 -2.57
N ILE A 36 3.05 8.39 -2.93
CA ILE A 36 4.14 8.53 -1.97
C ILE A 36 3.94 9.79 -1.10
N LEU A 37 3.37 10.86 -1.66
CA LEU A 37 3.03 12.07 -0.90
C LEU A 37 1.91 11.81 0.10
N VAL A 38 0.90 11.03 -0.30
CA VAL A 38 -0.21 10.60 0.57
C VAL A 38 0.33 9.73 1.70
N LYS A 39 1.25 8.80 1.39
CA LYS A 39 1.95 7.98 2.38
C LYS A 39 2.69 8.85 3.41
N GLN A 40 3.44 9.85 2.97
CA GLN A 40 4.17 10.74 3.89
C GLN A 40 3.21 11.49 4.82
N ALA A 41 2.10 12.01 4.29
CA ALA A 41 1.09 12.64 5.11
C ALA A 41 0.50 11.65 6.15
N ASP A 42 0.21 10.42 5.73
CA ASP A 42 -0.27 9.36 6.62
C ASP A 42 0.76 8.94 7.68
N ASP A 43 2.06 8.87 7.33
CA ASP A 43 3.14 8.60 8.29
C ASP A 43 3.24 9.70 9.36
N ILE A 44 3.09 10.97 8.97
CA ILE A 44 3.15 12.13 9.88
C ILE A 44 1.92 12.18 10.78
N LEU A 45 0.73 12.01 10.20
CA LEU A 45 -0.55 12.14 10.93
C LEU A 45 -0.93 10.86 11.70
N GLY A 46 -0.35 9.72 11.32
CA GLY A 46 -0.71 8.40 11.80
C GLY A 46 -2.17 8.05 11.52
N LEU A 47 -2.75 8.53 10.41
CA LEU A 47 -4.19 8.45 10.13
C LEU A 47 -4.65 6.98 10.06
N SER A 48 -3.99 6.17 9.23
CA SER A 48 -4.31 4.76 9.04
C SER A 48 -4.20 3.97 10.34
N ARG A 49 -3.13 4.22 11.12
CA ARG A 49 -2.92 3.60 12.44
C ARG A 49 -4.05 3.95 13.41
N ARG A 50 -4.39 5.23 13.52
CA ARG A 50 -5.45 5.72 14.43
C ARG A 50 -6.81 5.18 14.02
N PHE A 51 -7.09 5.12 12.72
CA PHE A 51 -8.35 4.58 12.24
C PHE A 51 -8.44 3.07 12.44
N ALA A 52 -7.35 2.33 12.18
CA ALA A 52 -7.29 0.90 12.44
C ALA A 52 -7.46 0.53 13.92
N ALA A 53 -7.01 1.39 14.85
CA ALA A 53 -7.20 1.19 16.29
C ALA A 53 -8.68 1.20 16.72
N CYS A 54 -9.58 1.74 15.91
CA CYS A 54 -11.03 1.70 16.15
C CYS A 54 -11.65 0.32 15.86
N PHE A 55 -10.91 -0.59 15.22
CA PHE A 55 -11.40 -1.92 14.86
C PHE A 55 -10.99 -2.95 15.90
N ARG A 56 -11.91 -3.86 16.22
CA ARG A 56 -11.60 -5.09 16.95
C ARG A 56 -11.41 -6.22 15.96
N ASP A 57 -10.16 -6.67 15.80
CA ASP A 57 -9.87 -7.83 14.95
C ASP A 57 -10.38 -9.11 15.61
N LYS A 58 -11.40 -9.73 15.01
CA LYS A 58 -12.01 -10.99 15.48
C LYS A 58 -11.44 -12.21 14.75
N ARG A 59 -10.51 -12.01 13.81
CA ARG A 59 -9.88 -13.11 13.07
C ARG A 59 -8.95 -13.89 14.00
N HIS A 60 -8.86 -15.20 13.81
CA HIS A 60 -7.95 -16.02 14.59
C HIS A 60 -6.49 -15.62 14.27
N PRO A 61 -5.65 -15.29 15.27
CA PRO A 61 -4.31 -14.73 15.04
C PRO A 61 -3.42 -15.59 14.13
N GLY A 62 -3.52 -16.92 14.21
CA GLY A 62 -2.76 -17.86 13.37
C GLY A 62 -3.05 -17.76 11.87
N PHE A 63 -4.15 -17.13 11.45
CA PHE A 63 -4.52 -16.92 10.05
C PHE A 63 -4.38 -15.46 9.59
N VAL A 64 -3.87 -14.57 10.44
CA VAL A 64 -3.68 -13.17 10.07
C VAL A 64 -2.35 -13.00 9.34
N GLU A 65 -2.42 -12.65 8.05
CA GLU A 65 -1.26 -12.26 7.23
C GLU A 65 -1.08 -10.74 7.19
N TYR A 66 -2.19 -10.02 7.09
CA TYR A 66 -2.25 -8.56 7.03
C TYR A 66 -3.00 -8.04 8.25
N ARG A 67 -2.35 -7.19 9.03
CA ARG A 67 -2.96 -6.52 10.19
C ARG A 67 -4.08 -5.61 9.70
N VAL A 68 -5.02 -5.26 10.58
CA VAL A 68 -6.08 -4.30 10.22
C VAL A 68 -5.49 -2.97 9.74
N GLU A 69 -4.40 -2.52 10.36
CA GLU A 69 -3.67 -1.33 9.91
C GLU A 69 -3.20 -1.43 8.46
N ASP A 70 -2.65 -2.58 8.05
CA ASP A 70 -2.15 -2.80 6.70
C ASP A 70 -3.31 -2.73 5.68
N LEU A 71 -4.46 -3.36 6.02
CA LEU A 71 -5.66 -3.38 5.17
C LEU A 71 -6.31 -2.00 5.06
N VAL A 72 -6.42 -1.27 6.17
CA VAL A 72 -6.97 0.09 6.22
C VAL A 72 -6.10 1.02 5.40
N ARG A 73 -4.77 0.96 5.60
CA ARG A 73 -3.83 1.77 4.86
C ARG A 73 -3.91 1.51 3.36
N GLN A 74 -3.87 0.24 2.96
CA GLN A 74 -4.00 -0.15 1.57
C GLN A 74 -5.31 0.38 0.96
N ARG A 75 -6.43 0.33 1.70
CA ARG A 75 -7.71 0.88 1.23
C ARG A 75 -7.68 2.39 1.06
N ILE A 76 -7.10 3.13 2.00
CA ILE A 76 -6.95 4.59 1.90
C ILE A 76 -6.10 4.97 0.68
N MET A 77 -4.98 4.27 0.46
CA MET A 77 -4.12 4.52 -0.71
C MET A 77 -4.85 4.20 -2.02
N GLY A 78 -5.61 3.10 -2.08
CA GLY A 78 -6.40 2.75 -3.26
C GLY A 78 -7.46 3.80 -3.57
N LEU A 79 -8.19 4.30 -2.55
CA LEU A 79 -9.15 5.38 -2.72
C LEU A 79 -8.49 6.69 -3.20
N ALA A 80 -7.32 7.04 -2.67
CA ALA A 80 -6.58 8.22 -3.11
C ALA A 80 -6.11 8.14 -4.56
N LEU A 81 -5.93 6.92 -5.08
CA LEU A 81 -5.53 6.64 -6.46
C LEU A 81 -6.72 6.41 -7.42
N GLY A 82 -7.97 6.42 -6.94
CA GLY A 82 -9.15 6.15 -7.78
C GLY A 82 -9.40 4.66 -8.05
N TYR A 83 -8.97 3.78 -7.13
CA TYR A 83 -9.26 2.34 -7.15
C TYR A 83 -10.41 2.00 -6.18
N GLU A 84 -11.58 2.63 -6.35
CA GLU A 84 -12.71 2.46 -5.45
C GLU A 84 -13.40 1.09 -5.56
N ASP A 85 -13.43 0.48 -6.74
CA ASP A 85 -14.25 -0.69 -7.07
C ASP A 85 -13.60 -2.04 -6.73
N LEU A 86 -12.33 -2.02 -6.33
CA LEU A 86 -11.50 -3.17 -5.93
C LEU A 86 -11.15 -4.16 -7.05
N ASN A 87 -11.51 -3.92 -8.31
CA ASN A 87 -11.30 -4.89 -9.38
C ASN A 87 -9.80 -5.12 -9.68
N ASP A 88 -8.97 -4.09 -9.50
CA ASP A 88 -7.54 -4.06 -9.79
C ASP A 88 -6.68 -4.54 -8.64
N HIS A 89 -7.26 -4.76 -7.45
CA HIS A 89 -6.50 -5.10 -6.25
C HIS A 89 -5.73 -6.44 -6.34
N ASP A 90 -6.18 -7.36 -7.20
CA ASP A 90 -5.45 -8.59 -7.48
C ASP A 90 -4.16 -8.35 -8.29
N ALA A 91 -4.13 -7.31 -9.12
CA ALA A 91 -2.92 -6.88 -9.83
C ALA A 91 -2.07 -5.97 -8.92
N LEU A 92 -2.69 -4.98 -8.29
CA LEU A 92 -2.03 -3.99 -7.42
C LEU A 92 -1.32 -4.63 -6.23
N ARG A 93 -1.72 -5.83 -5.78
CA ARG A 93 -1.01 -6.51 -4.69
C ARG A 93 0.44 -6.88 -4.97
N HIS A 94 0.83 -6.85 -6.25
CA HIS A 94 2.19 -7.08 -6.73
C HIS A 94 2.88 -5.78 -7.14
N ASP A 95 2.19 -4.64 -7.11
CA ASP A 95 2.78 -3.36 -7.48
C ASP A 95 3.72 -2.83 -6.39
N LEU A 96 4.90 -2.37 -6.81
CA LEU A 96 5.93 -1.90 -5.87
C LEU A 96 5.60 -0.53 -5.29
N ILE A 97 5.00 0.37 -6.07
CA ILE A 97 4.63 1.71 -5.61
C ILE A 97 3.47 1.59 -4.61
N PHE A 98 2.49 0.75 -4.91
CA PHE A 98 1.37 0.50 -4.01
C PHE A 98 1.80 -0.23 -2.73
N GLY A 99 2.72 -1.20 -2.86
CA GLY A 99 3.38 -1.84 -1.72
C GLY A 99 4.13 -0.83 -0.84
N LEU A 100 4.93 0.03 -1.47
CA LEU A 100 5.66 1.10 -0.80
C LEU A 100 4.72 2.05 -0.05
N ALA A 101 3.63 2.47 -0.71
CA ALA A 101 2.58 3.34 -0.15
C ALA A 101 1.93 2.72 1.09
N SER A 102 1.71 1.41 1.04
CA SER A 102 1.14 0.64 2.15
C SER A 102 2.17 0.25 3.22
N GLY A 103 3.45 0.57 3.01
CA GLY A 103 4.54 0.26 3.95
C GLY A 103 4.90 -1.22 4.02
N ARG A 104 4.68 -1.97 2.92
CA ARG A 104 4.97 -3.41 2.84
C ARG A 104 5.39 -3.78 1.42
N LEU A 105 6.58 -4.37 1.28
CA LEU A 105 7.15 -4.77 -0.03
C LEU A 105 7.19 -6.28 -0.26
N SER A 106 6.78 -7.07 0.73
CA SER A 106 6.74 -8.53 0.66
C SER A 106 5.71 -9.09 1.64
N GLY A 107 5.16 -10.27 1.35
CA GLY A 107 4.38 -11.03 2.32
C GLY A 107 5.27 -11.58 3.44
N GLY A 108 4.64 -11.91 4.57
CA GLY A 108 5.28 -12.64 5.67
C GLY A 108 5.32 -14.16 5.44
N ARG A 109 4.44 -14.69 4.57
CA ARG A 109 4.42 -16.10 4.16
C ARG A 109 4.93 -16.27 2.72
N ALA A 110 5.56 -17.41 2.44
CA ALA A 110 6.23 -17.69 1.17
C ALA A 110 5.35 -17.49 -0.09
N ASN A 111 4.06 -17.83 0.00
CA ASN A 111 3.17 -17.73 -1.15
C ASN A 111 2.49 -16.36 -1.26
N CYS A 112 2.57 -15.52 -0.23
CA CYS A 112 1.78 -14.31 -0.10
C CYS A 112 2.46 -13.09 -0.73
N ALA A 113 1.69 -12.36 -1.55
CA ALA A 113 2.11 -11.09 -2.12
C ALA A 113 2.36 -10.03 -1.04
N ALA A 114 2.90 -8.89 -1.47
CA ALA A 114 3.13 -7.76 -0.58
C ALA A 114 1.82 -7.23 0.04
N LEU A 115 0.71 -7.26 -0.70
CA LEU A 115 -0.56 -6.74 -0.22
C LEU A 115 -1.70 -7.76 -0.34
N ALA A 116 -2.81 -7.42 0.31
CA ALA A 116 -4.03 -8.19 0.15
C ALA A 116 -4.60 -7.98 -1.26
N GLY A 117 -5.08 -9.06 -1.89
CA GLY A 117 -5.89 -8.97 -3.10
C GLY A 117 -7.31 -8.50 -2.80
N LYS A 118 -8.21 -8.61 -3.78
CA LYS A 118 -9.63 -8.32 -3.53
C LYS A 118 -10.21 -9.39 -2.59
N ALA A 119 -10.99 -8.94 -1.60
CA ALA A 119 -11.78 -9.87 -0.80
C ALA A 119 -13.04 -10.25 -1.58
N VAL A 120 -13.16 -11.50 -2.01
CA VAL A 120 -14.45 -12.07 -2.42
C VAL A 120 -15.43 -12.03 -1.22
N PRO A 121 -16.74 -11.85 -1.47
CA PRO A 121 -17.59 -10.86 -0.80
C PRO A 121 -17.66 -10.94 0.72
N TRP A 122 -17.97 -9.78 1.30
CA TRP A 122 -18.30 -9.44 2.70
C TRP A 122 -19.03 -10.50 3.55
N ALA A 123 -19.67 -11.50 2.93
CA ALA A 123 -20.33 -12.63 3.58
C ALA A 123 -19.40 -13.71 4.18
N ARG A 124 -18.07 -13.60 4.05
CA ARG A 124 -17.09 -14.59 4.56
C ARG A 124 -16.17 -14.11 5.69
N TRP A 125 -16.56 -13.05 6.40
CA TRP A 125 -15.97 -12.65 7.68
C TRP A 125 -16.58 -13.55 8.79
N PRO A 126 -15.99 -14.70 9.14
CA PRO A 126 -14.73 -14.72 9.88
C PRO A 126 -13.74 -15.85 9.48
N ALA A 127 -13.91 -16.48 8.31
CA ALA A 127 -13.35 -17.81 8.05
C ALA A 127 -12.76 -18.02 6.63
N THR A 128 -12.11 -17.02 6.04
CA THR A 128 -11.25 -17.28 4.87
C THR A 128 -9.81 -17.45 5.29
N LEU A 129 -9.41 -18.73 5.35
CA LEU A 129 -8.06 -19.16 5.04
C LEU A 129 -7.54 -18.35 3.85
N CYS A 130 -6.33 -17.81 3.99
CA CYS A 130 -5.55 -17.17 2.95
C CYS A 130 -5.34 -18.15 1.78
N PRO A 131 -5.93 -17.99 0.58
CA PRO A 131 -5.14 -18.28 -0.59
C PRO A 131 -4.26 -17.05 -0.75
N CYS A 132 -2.99 -17.21 -0.45
CA CYS A 132 -2.05 -16.36 -1.13
C CYS A 132 -2.33 -16.46 -2.66
#